data_AF-A0A063Z8K7-F1
#
_entry.id   AF-A0A063Z8K7-F1
#
_cell.length_a   1.000
_cell.length_b   1.000
_cell.length_c   1.000
_cell.angle_alpha   90.00
_cell.angle_beta   90.00
_cell.angle_gamma   90.00
#
_symmetry.space_group_name_H-M   'P 1'
#
loop_
_entity.id
_entity.type
_entity.pdbx_description
1 polymer ?
#
loop_
_entity_poly.entity_id
_entity_poly.type
_entity_poly.pdbx_seq_one_letter_code
_entity_poly.pdbx_strand_id
1 'polypeptide(L)'
;MDYGNMLGDSFSYAKDAVWGKWVQWILLAISTIIFPLIMGYMVRIYSGVKPAPEVGNWVGMFIDGLKLFVIGFIYAIPLFIIMAIFMVPAIMAANGGDPLLALGSLGIGLLLVL
;
A
#
# COMPACT_ATOMS: atom_id res chain seq x y z
N MET A 1 22.63 -4.26 -28.04
CA MET A 1 21.41 -3.63 -27.47
C MET A 1 21.48 -2.16 -27.78
N ASP A 2 20.39 -1.58 -28.29
CA ASP A 2 20.33 -0.18 -28.69
C ASP A 2 19.81 0.68 -27.52
N TYR A 3 20.73 0.95 -26.60
CA TYR A 3 20.42 1.69 -25.37
C TYR A 3 19.98 3.14 -25.64
N GLY A 4 20.37 3.73 -26.77
CA GLY A 4 19.97 5.09 -27.15
C GLY A 4 18.48 5.16 -27.47
N ASN A 5 17.98 4.21 -28.25
CA ASN A 5 16.55 4.12 -28.57
C ASN A 5 15.71 3.79 -27.33
N MET A 6 16.17 2.88 -26.46
CA MET A 6 15.47 2.56 -25.20
C MET A 6 15.35 3.76 -24.25
N LEU A 7 16.40 4.60 -24.17
CA LEU A 7 16.37 5.83 -23.37
C LEU A 7 15.42 6.87 -23.99
N GLY A 8 15.48 7.07 -25.31
CA GLY A 8 14.59 7.99 -26.03
C GLY A 8 13.11 7.66 -25.82
N ASP A 9 12.75 6.38 -25.93
CA ASP A 9 11.39 5.89 -25.71
C ASP A 9 10.95 6.08 -24.25
N SER A 10 11.84 5.83 -23.29
CA SER A 10 11.56 6.03 -21.85
C SER A 10 11.30 7.50 -21.52
N PHE A 11 12.08 8.43 -22.10
CA PHE A 11 11.86 9.87 -21.93
C PHE A 11 10.58 10.35 -22.63
N SER A 12 10.29 9.84 -23.83
CA SER A 12 9.06 10.14 -24.55
C SER A 12 7.83 9.70 -23.74
N TYR A 13 7.87 8.48 -23.19
CA TYR A 13 6.81 7.95 -22.31
C TYR A 13 6.64 8.80 -21.05
N ALA A 14 7.72 9.13 -20.35
CA ALA A 14 7.65 9.97 -19.15
C ALA A 14 7.07 11.36 -19.46
N LYS A 15 7.49 11.98 -20.56
CA LYS A 15 6.97 13.27 -21.02
C LYS A 15 5.48 13.19 -21.35
N ASP A 16 5.06 12.19 -22.11
CA ASP A 16 3.66 12.00 -22.49
C ASP A 16 2.78 11.66 -21.27
N ALA A 17 3.28 10.84 -20.34
CA ALA A 17 2.59 10.52 -19.10
C ALA A 17 2.41 11.75 -18.20
N VAL A 18 3.43 12.59 -18.04
CA VAL A 18 3.38 13.76 -17.15
C VAL A 18 2.61 14.93 -17.78
N TRP A 19 2.91 15.28 -19.03
CA TRP A 19 2.34 16.45 -19.71
C TRP A 19 1.18 16.11 -20.65
N GLY A 20 1.24 15.01 -21.39
CA GLY A 20 0.20 14.60 -22.34
C GLY A 20 -1.07 14.11 -21.64
N LYS A 21 -0.94 13.45 -20.48
CA LYS A 21 -2.05 12.85 -19.73
C LYS A 21 -2.37 13.54 -18.41
N TRP A 22 -2.21 14.86 -18.33
CA TRP A 22 -2.47 15.66 -17.12
C TRP A 22 -3.88 15.45 -16.50
N VAL A 23 -4.89 15.14 -17.32
CA VAL A 23 -6.25 14.82 -16.83
C VAL A 23 -6.26 13.56 -15.95
N GLN A 24 -5.45 12.54 -16.29
CA GLN A 24 -5.32 11.33 -15.48
C GLN A 24 -4.73 11.66 -14.10
N TRP A 25 -3.76 12.58 -14.03
CA TRP A 25 -3.19 13.04 -12.77
C TRP A 25 -4.20 13.77 -11.89
N ILE A 26 -5.08 14.58 -12.48
CA ILE A 26 -6.17 15.21 -11.72
C ILE A 26 -7.13 14.17 -11.16
N LEU A 27 -7.52 13.19 -11.98
CA LEU A 27 -8.39 12.11 -11.53
C LEU A 27 -7.75 11.31 -10.38
N LEU A 28 -6.45 11.02 -10.50
CA LEU A 28 -5.67 10.35 -9.44
C LEU A 28 -5.57 11.20 -8.18
N ALA A 29 -5.35 12.52 -8.31
CA ALA A 29 -5.30 13.44 -7.18
C ALA A 29 -6.64 13.49 -6.43
N ILE A 30 -7.75 13.64 -7.16
CA ILE A 30 -9.10 13.62 -6.58
C ILE A 30 -9.36 12.28 -5.89
N SER A 31 -9.01 11.16 -6.54
CA SER A 31 -9.17 9.82 -5.98
C SER A 31 -8.37 9.64 -4.69
N THR A 32 -7.16 10.19 -4.64
CA THR A 32 -6.29 10.17 -3.45
C THR A 32 -6.89 10.96 -2.29
N ILE A 33 -7.65 12.01 -2.55
CA ILE A 33 -8.33 12.82 -1.52
C ILE A 33 -9.62 12.16 -1.02
N ILE A 34 -10.37 11.49 -1.91
CA ILE A 34 -11.62 10.80 -1.56
C ILE A 34 -11.36 9.63 -0.62
N PHE A 35 -10.27 8.89 -0.81
CA PHE A 35 -9.98 7.70 -0.01
C PHE A 35 -9.91 7.98 1.51
N PRO A 36 -9.12 8.96 2.00
CA PRO A 36 -9.12 9.32 3.42
C PRO A 36 -10.46 9.89 3.90
N LEU A 37 -11.21 10.60 3.06
CA LEU A 37 -12.52 11.14 3.46
C LEU A 37 -13.51 10.02 3.83
N ILE A 38 -13.58 8.95 3.04
CA ILE A 38 -14.44 7.80 3.32
C ILE A 38 -13.99 7.12 4.61
N MET A 39 -12.68 6.92 4.78
CA MET A 39 -12.11 6.33 6.00
C MET A 39 -12.43 7.17 7.25
N GLY A 40 -12.30 8.49 7.16
CA GLY A 40 -12.65 9.39 8.27
C GLY A 40 -14.14 9.37 8.61
N TYR A 41 -15.01 9.23 7.62
CA TYR A 41 -16.44 9.01 7.86
C TYR A 41 -16.70 7.68 8.56
N MET A 42 -16.02 6.60 8.15
CA MET A 42 -16.09 5.29 8.83
C MET A 42 -15.67 5.39 10.31
N VAL A 43 -14.61 6.15 10.64
CA VAL A 43 -14.19 6.37 12.03
C VAL A 43 -15.35 6.92 12.87
N ARG A 44 -16.12 7.87 12.34
CA ARG A 44 -17.26 8.48 13.04
C ARG A 44 -18.43 7.51 13.23
N ILE A 45 -18.64 6.61 12.26
CA ILE A 45 -19.62 5.53 12.40
C ILE A 45 -19.17 4.57 13.52
N TYR A 46 -17.91 4.12 13.49
CA TYR A 46 -17.38 3.17 14.46
C TYR A 46 -17.22 3.76 15.86
N SER A 47 -17.08 5.07 16.00
CA SER A 47 -17.09 5.74 17.31
C SER A 47 -18.49 5.86 17.94
N GLY A 48 -19.55 5.45 17.22
CA GLY A 48 -20.91 5.36 17.77
C GLY A 48 -21.67 6.68 17.85
N VAL A 49 -21.31 7.67 17.02
CA VAL A 49 -22.02 8.96 16.95
C VAL A 49 -23.48 8.74 16.57
N LYS A 50 -24.41 9.32 17.35
CA LYS A 50 -25.87 9.30 17.12
C LYS A 50 -26.42 10.73 17.19
N PRO A 51 -27.27 11.18 16.25
CA PRO A 51 -27.71 10.51 15.01
C PRO A 51 -26.57 10.35 13.99
N ALA A 52 -26.86 9.81 12.79
CA ALA A 52 -25.84 9.52 11.77
C ALA A 52 -24.90 10.72 11.52
N PRO A 53 -23.58 10.52 11.40
CA PRO A 53 -22.61 11.62 11.31
C PRO A 53 -22.91 12.54 10.12
N GLU A 54 -22.89 13.86 10.34
CA GLU A 54 -23.02 14.82 9.25
C GLU A 54 -21.71 14.99 8.46
N VAL A 55 -21.85 15.32 7.17
CA VAL A 55 -20.71 15.53 6.25
C VAL A 55 -20.10 16.94 6.42
N GLY A 56 -20.62 17.77 7.32
CA GLY A 56 -20.30 19.21 7.41
C GLY A 56 -18.84 19.55 7.72
N ASN A 57 -18.10 18.68 8.41
CA ASN A 57 -16.68 18.90 8.72
C ASN A 57 -15.77 17.99 7.88
N TRP A 58 -15.65 18.29 6.57
CA TRP A 58 -14.85 17.49 5.63
C TRP A 58 -13.36 17.49 5.98
N VAL A 59 -12.81 18.63 6.43
CA VAL A 59 -11.37 18.73 6.74
C VAL A 59 -11.04 17.84 7.94
N GLY A 60 -11.88 17.86 8.97
CA GLY A 60 -11.77 16.95 10.10
C GLY A 60 -11.84 15.48 9.67
N MET A 61 -12.78 15.12 8.78
CA MET A 61 -12.86 13.74 8.25
C MET A 61 -11.60 13.35 7.49
N PHE A 62 -11.06 14.23 6.66
CA PHE A 62 -9.83 13.94 5.91
C PHE A 62 -8.65 13.67 6.86
N ILE A 63 -8.48 14.50 7.89
CA ILE A 63 -7.44 14.32 8.90
C ILE A 63 -7.66 13.02 9.69
N ASP A 64 -8.89 12.70 10.08
CA ASP A 64 -9.19 11.48 10.83
C ASP A 64 -8.97 10.22 9.99
N GLY A 65 -9.30 10.26 8.69
CA GLY A 65 -8.99 9.19 7.76
C GLY A 65 -7.50 9.00 7.53
N LEU A 66 -6.74 10.09 7.43
CA LEU A 66 -5.27 10.03 7.32
C LEU A 66 -4.65 9.45 8.60
N LYS A 67 -5.15 9.83 9.78
CA LYS A 67 -4.74 9.21 11.05
C LYS A 67 -5.04 7.71 11.04
N LEU A 68 -6.24 7.29 10.66
CA LEU A 68 -6.59 5.87 10.59
C LEU A 68 -5.69 5.12 9.60
N PHE A 69 -5.34 5.72 8.47
CA PHE A 69 -4.42 5.14 7.51
C PHE A 69 -3.01 4.95 8.08
N VAL A 70 -2.47 5.96 8.78
CA VAL A 70 -1.16 5.87 9.46
C VAL A 70 -1.19 4.84 10.58
N ILE A 71 -2.23 4.83 11.41
CA ILE A 71 -2.43 3.82 12.46
C ILE A 71 -2.50 2.43 11.83
N GLY A 72 -3.24 2.26 10.73
CA GLY A 72 -3.32 1.00 9.98
C GLY A 72 -1.94 0.50 9.55
N PHE A 73 -1.07 1.38 9.03
CA PHE A 73 0.31 1.01 8.70
C PHE A 73 1.12 0.61 9.92
N ILE A 74 1.04 1.37 11.02
CA ILE A 74 1.78 1.07 12.25
C ILE A 74 1.36 -0.29 12.80
N TYR A 75 0.06 -0.57 12.84
CA TYR A 75 -0.49 -1.84 13.30
C TYR A 75 -0.27 -3.00 12.32
N ALA A 76 0.04 -2.70 11.04
CA ALA A 76 0.46 -3.71 10.08
C ALA A 76 1.96 -4.08 10.21
N ILE A 77 2.78 -3.29 10.92
CA ILE A 77 4.22 -3.58 11.09
C ILE A 77 4.47 -4.99 11.65
N PRO A 78 3.81 -5.44 12.74
CA PRO A 78 3.99 -6.81 13.24
C PRO A 78 3.66 -7.87 12.19
N LEU A 79 2.62 -7.65 11.39
CA LEU A 79 2.24 -8.55 10.31
C LEU A 79 3.32 -8.61 9.22
N PHE A 80 3.93 -7.48 8.85
CA PHE A 80 5.07 -7.45 7.92
C PHE A 80 6.30 -8.14 8.48
N ILE A 81 6.57 -8.02 9.79
CA ILE A 81 7.68 -8.72 10.46
C ILE A 81 7.46 -10.23 10.38
N ILE A 82 6.26 -10.71 10.72
CA ILE A 82 5.92 -12.13 10.59
C ILE A 82 6.08 -12.55 9.12
N MET A 83 5.49 -11.82 8.17
CA MET A 83 5.67 -12.13 6.75
C MET A 83 7.14 -12.19 6.34
N ALA A 84 7.99 -11.29 6.82
CA ALA A 84 9.41 -11.30 6.49
C ALA A 84 10.12 -12.55 7.04
N ILE A 85 9.83 -12.95 8.28
CA ILE A 85 10.40 -14.15 8.90
C ILE A 85 10.09 -15.41 8.08
N PHE A 86 8.87 -15.53 7.56
CA PHE A 86 8.48 -16.69 6.75
C PHE A 86 8.94 -16.58 5.29
N MET A 87 8.69 -15.44 4.65
CA MET A 87 8.81 -15.30 3.20
C MET A 87 10.24 -15.04 2.75
N VAL A 88 11.07 -14.31 3.51
CA VAL A 88 12.44 -13.99 3.07
C VAL A 88 13.29 -15.26 2.93
N PRO A 89 13.36 -16.17 3.94
CA PRO A 89 14.10 -17.42 3.79
C PRO A 89 13.53 -18.32 2.69
N ALA A 90 12.20 -18.40 2.57
CA ALA A 90 11.54 -19.21 1.56
C ALA A 90 11.83 -18.73 0.13
N ILE A 91 11.81 -17.42 -0.10
CA ILE A 91 12.14 -16.81 -1.40
C ILE A 91 13.63 -17.06 -1.74
N MET A 92 14.53 -16.93 -0.76
CA MET A 92 15.96 -17.18 -0.98
C MET A 92 16.23 -18.65 -1.31
N ALA A 93 15.61 -19.58 -0.59
CA ALA A 93 15.73 -21.01 -0.87
C ALA A 93 15.11 -21.40 -2.22
N ALA A 94 13.96 -20.82 -2.58
CA ALA A 94 13.31 -21.05 -3.87
C ALA A 94 14.18 -20.55 -5.05
N ASN A 95 14.82 -19.38 -4.91
CA ASN A 95 15.77 -18.88 -5.90
C ASN A 95 17.04 -19.76 -6.02
N GLY A 96 17.38 -20.51 -4.96
CA GLY A 96 18.47 -21.49 -4.95
C GLY A 96 18.15 -22.80 -5.67
N GLY A 97 16.92 -23.00 -6.14
CA GLY A 97 16.52 -24.16 -6.94
C GLY A 97 16.19 -25.43 -6.14
N ASP A 98 16.09 -25.35 -4.81
CA ASP A 98 15.70 -26.47 -3.94
C ASP A 98 14.31 -26.23 -3.32
N PRO A 99 13.24 -26.82 -3.88
CA PRO A 99 11.88 -26.64 -3.38
C PRO A 99 11.65 -27.21 -1.96
N LEU A 100 12.43 -28.22 -1.56
CA LEU A 100 12.29 -28.87 -0.25
C LEU A 100 12.83 -27.96 0.85
N LEU A 101 13.95 -27.28 0.61
CA LEU A 101 14.48 -26.27 1.52
C LEU A 101 13.56 -25.05 1.63
N ALA A 102 12.92 -24.64 0.52
CA ALA A 102 11.94 -23.55 0.56
C ALA A 102 10.74 -23.89 1.46
N LEU A 103 10.21 -25.11 1.36
CA LEU A 103 9.11 -25.57 2.22
C LEU A 103 9.56 -25.74 3.68
N GLY A 104 10.77 -26.27 3.90
CA GLY A 104 11.34 -26.43 5.25
C GLY A 104 11.57 -25.11 5.98
N SER A 105 12.00 -24.06 5.26
CA SER A 105 12.22 -22.74 5.84
C SER A 105 10.94 -22.02 6.29
N LEU A 106 9.78 -22.30 5.65
CA LEU A 106 8.48 -21.88 6.18
C LEU A 106 8.16 -22.54 7.53
N GLY A 107 8.54 -23.81 7.71
CA GLY A 107 8.41 -24.52 8.98
C GLY A 107 9.30 -23.95 10.09
N ILE A 108 10.51 -23.48 9.74
CA ILE A 108 11.39 -22.77 10.68
C ILE A 108 10.79 -21.43 11.09
N GLY A 109 10.16 -20.71 10.15
CA GLY A 109 9.43 -19.47 10.45
C GLY A 109 8.35 -19.68 11.51
N LEU A 110 7.65 -20.82 11.49
CA LEU A 110 6.65 -21.18 12.50
C LEU A 110 7.29 -21.38 13.89
N LEU A 111 8.44 -22.04 13.96
CA LEU A 111 9.16 -22.27 15.22
C LEU A 111 9.71 -20.99 15.86
N LEU A 112 9.99 -19.97 15.06
CA LEU A 112 10.50 -18.67 15.56
C LEU A 112 9.40 -17.76 16.10
N VAL A 113 8.14 -18.03 15.75
CA VAL A 113 6.98 -17.18 16.08
C VAL A 113 6.11 -17.79 17.19
N LEU A 114 6.25 -19.09 17.47
CA LEU A 114 5.64 -19.80 18.61
C LEU A 114 6.39 -19.50 19.92
#